data_AF-A0A8H7RFE1-F1
#
_entry.id   AF-A0A8H7RFE1-F1
#
_cell.length_a   1.000
_cell.length_b   1.000
_cell.length_c   1.000
_cell.angle_alpha   90.00
_cell.angle_beta   90.00
_cell.angle_gamma   90.00
#
_symmetry.space_group_name_H-M   'P 1'
#
loop_
_entity.id
_entity.type
_entity.pdbx_description
1 polymer ?
#
loop_
_entity_poly.entity_id
_entity_poly.type
_entity_poly.pdbx_seq_one_letter_code
_entity_poly.pdbx_strand_id
1 'polypeptide(L)'
;MANLPTMDERIHTLGVKYLSRAFYLPEDVLLTELRPILRDNRHQWKQLQKYNEIWKLLPLPPEDASPRDLKSTNRTYRTTNLHKLQQGPNAGVLIKACHSKLGVDQIFFLPMTSQERSRLLCWWMGWLPGKPIQCTNCNSHRTSRHHLIECLDIAYQLDLPPDILPNPINHLLNKLPHKPPSNPQTILFLQQTWPKLMVALEQLDKVCHPDPNDDIPADPELGQQFVDWLTPPPPFLPSHDLSLDYILHL
;
A
#
# COMPACT_ATOMS: atom_id res chain seq x y z
N MET A 1 0.10 -4.39 6.05
CA MET A 1 1.57 -4.50 6.16
C MET A 1 2.15 -4.84 4.80
N ALA A 2 3.27 -4.19 4.47
CA ALA A 2 3.91 -4.13 3.17
C ALA A 2 4.00 -5.48 2.44
N ASN A 3 3.97 -5.41 1.11
CA ASN A 3 4.30 -6.48 0.16
C ASN A 3 5.78 -6.92 0.31
N LEU A 4 6.12 -7.42 1.50
CA LEU A 4 7.44 -7.90 1.82
C LEU A 4 7.64 -9.19 1.04
N PRO A 5 8.79 -9.33 0.36
CA PRO A 5 9.06 -10.54 -0.36
C PRO A 5 9.12 -11.71 0.62
N THR A 6 8.58 -12.87 0.20
CA THR A 6 8.71 -14.12 0.95
C THR A 6 10.18 -14.49 1.11
N MET A 7 10.51 -15.42 2.02
CA MET A 7 11.91 -15.85 2.16
C MET A 7 12.43 -16.48 0.88
N ASP A 8 11.60 -17.24 0.17
CA ASP A 8 11.93 -17.80 -1.13
C ASP A 8 12.21 -16.71 -2.18
N GLU A 9 11.35 -15.70 -2.29
CA GLU A 9 11.56 -14.57 -3.20
C GLU A 9 12.84 -13.78 -2.88
N ARG A 10 13.21 -13.67 -1.60
CA ARG A 10 14.46 -13.04 -1.16
C ARG A 10 15.67 -13.86 -1.57
N ILE A 11 15.62 -15.19 -1.41
CA ILE A 11 16.70 -16.09 -1.85
C ILE A 11 16.91 -15.94 -3.35
N HIS A 12 15.83 -15.98 -4.13
CA HIS A 12 15.89 -15.75 -5.58
C HIS A 12 16.46 -14.38 -5.94
N THR A 13 16.02 -13.32 -5.25
CA THR A 13 16.49 -11.94 -5.47
C THR A 13 17.98 -11.79 -5.15
N LEU A 14 18.45 -12.38 -4.05
CA LEU A 14 19.86 -12.32 -3.67
C LEU A 14 20.72 -13.16 -4.61
N GLY A 15 20.25 -14.37 -4.97
CA GLY A 15 20.94 -15.24 -5.91
C GLY A 15 21.14 -14.58 -7.28
N VAL A 16 20.12 -13.93 -7.84
CA VAL A 16 20.23 -13.27 -9.15
C VAL A 16 21.14 -12.04 -9.10
N LYS A 17 21.14 -11.30 -7.98
CA LYS A 17 22.08 -10.17 -7.76
C LYS A 17 23.52 -10.67 -7.67
N TYR A 18 23.74 -11.78 -6.99
CA TYR A 18 25.05 -12.41 -6.90
C TYR A 18 25.53 -12.88 -8.28
N LEU A 19 24.67 -13.57 -9.04
CA LEU A 19 24.97 -14.03 -10.40
C LEU A 19 25.30 -12.87 -11.34
N SER A 20 24.46 -11.83 -11.39
CA SER A 20 24.68 -10.67 -12.25
C SER A 20 25.96 -9.91 -11.89
N ARG A 21 26.30 -9.79 -10.60
CA ARG A 21 27.50 -9.06 -10.16
C ARG A 21 28.78 -9.63 -10.75
N ALA A 22 28.89 -10.94 -11.00
CA ALA A 22 30.09 -11.50 -11.61
C ALA A 22 30.35 -10.97 -13.03
N PHE A 23 29.33 -10.50 -13.75
CA PHE A 23 29.43 -10.01 -15.13
C PHE A 23 29.64 -8.49 -15.22
N TYR A 24 29.20 -7.74 -14.21
CA TYR A 24 29.31 -6.27 -14.15
C TYR A 24 30.55 -5.75 -13.41
N LEU A 25 31.36 -6.63 -12.83
CA LEU A 25 32.59 -6.24 -12.17
C LEU A 25 33.71 -6.01 -13.18
N PRO A 26 34.64 -5.08 -12.87
CA PRO A 26 35.88 -4.91 -13.62
C PRO A 26 36.67 -6.21 -13.78
N GLU A 27 37.49 -6.29 -14.83
CA GLU A 27 38.25 -7.50 -15.18
C GLU A 27 39.33 -7.84 -14.14
N ASP A 28 39.90 -6.85 -13.47
CA ASP A 28 40.95 -6.98 -12.44
C ASP A 28 40.45 -7.55 -11.10
N VAL A 29 39.14 -7.79 -10.97
CA VAL A 29 38.57 -8.37 -9.75
C VAL A 29 38.67 -9.88 -9.78
N LEU A 30 39.11 -10.49 -8.68
CA LEU A 30 39.21 -11.95 -8.49
C LEU A 30 37.97 -12.72 -8.99
N LEU A 31 36.77 -12.18 -8.79
CA LEU A 31 35.53 -12.85 -9.20
C LEU A 31 35.41 -12.96 -10.74
N THR A 32 35.98 -12.03 -11.50
CA THR A 32 36.03 -12.04 -12.96
C THR A 32 37.03 -13.08 -13.47
N GLU A 33 38.22 -13.12 -12.86
CA GLU A 33 39.25 -14.15 -13.13
C GLU A 33 38.76 -15.57 -12.84
N LEU A 34 37.86 -15.73 -11.85
CA LEU A 34 37.28 -17.02 -11.49
C LEU A 34 36.13 -17.47 -12.42
N ARG A 35 35.64 -16.64 -13.36
CA ARG A 35 34.54 -17.01 -14.27
C ARG A 35 34.73 -18.36 -15.01
N PRO A 36 35.92 -18.71 -15.52
CA PRO A 36 36.14 -19.99 -16.20
C PRO A 36 35.90 -21.19 -15.27
N ILE A 37 36.30 -21.05 -14.00
CA ILE A 37 36.13 -22.08 -12.96
C ILE A 37 34.67 -22.17 -12.51
N LEU A 38 34.00 -21.02 -12.37
CA LEU A 38 32.59 -20.93 -11.98
C LEU A 38 31.63 -21.53 -13.02
N ARG A 39 32.08 -21.72 -14.27
CA ARG A 39 31.29 -22.38 -15.33
C ARG A 39 31.29 -23.91 -15.23
N ASP A 40 32.10 -24.52 -14.36
CA ASP A 40 32.05 -25.96 -14.09
C ASP A 40 30.72 -26.34 -13.40
N ASN A 41 30.12 -27.44 -13.87
CA ASN A 41 28.89 -28.03 -13.34
C ASN A 41 29.00 -28.45 -11.86
N ARG A 42 30.21 -28.65 -11.34
CA ARG A 42 30.45 -28.99 -9.92
C ARG A 42 30.29 -27.81 -8.98
N HIS A 43 30.38 -26.57 -9.49
CA HIS A 43 30.28 -25.39 -8.66
C HIS A 43 28.82 -24.99 -8.38
N GLN A 44 28.62 -24.49 -7.16
CA GLN A 44 27.33 -23.94 -6.71
C GLN A 44 26.79 -22.84 -7.63
N TRP A 45 27.67 -22.19 -8.40
CA TRP A 45 27.30 -21.17 -9.39
C TRP A 45 26.36 -21.68 -10.49
N LYS A 46 26.71 -22.79 -11.13
CA LYS A 46 25.86 -23.48 -12.12
C LYS A 46 24.54 -23.94 -11.51
N GLN A 47 24.56 -24.39 -10.26
CA GLN A 47 23.34 -24.75 -9.53
C GLN A 47 22.46 -23.52 -9.32
N LEU A 48 23.01 -22.40 -8.88
CA LEU A 48 22.27 -21.14 -8.71
C LEU A 48 21.64 -20.67 -10.01
N GLN A 49 22.35 -20.71 -11.15
CA GLN A 49 21.76 -20.41 -12.45
C GLN A 49 20.60 -21.35 -12.81
N LYS A 50 20.72 -22.64 -12.49
CA LYS A 50 19.70 -23.66 -12.77
C LYS A 50 18.47 -23.54 -11.86
N TYR A 51 18.63 -23.18 -10.59
CA TYR A 51 17.52 -23.14 -9.65
C TYR A 51 16.87 -21.77 -9.54
N ASN A 52 17.59 -20.68 -9.88
CA ASN A 52 17.05 -19.34 -9.74
C ASN A 52 16.01 -19.02 -10.82
N GLU A 53 14.75 -18.90 -10.43
CA GLU A 53 13.65 -18.58 -11.34
C GLU A 53 13.77 -17.19 -11.98
N ILE A 54 14.31 -16.20 -11.27
CA ILE A 54 14.48 -14.84 -11.80
C ILE A 54 15.56 -14.84 -12.89
N TRP A 55 16.64 -15.58 -12.70
CA TRP A 55 17.72 -15.72 -13.68
C TRP A 55 17.20 -16.30 -15.02
N LYS A 56 16.30 -17.29 -14.95
CA LYS A 56 15.69 -17.90 -16.15
C LYS A 56 14.75 -16.96 -16.91
N LEU A 57 14.19 -15.96 -16.22
CA LEU A 57 13.27 -14.99 -16.79
C LEU A 57 13.98 -13.75 -17.37
N LEU A 58 15.31 -13.67 -17.26
CA LEU A 58 16.07 -12.58 -17.86
C LEU A 58 16.12 -12.71 -19.39
N PRO A 59 16.24 -11.59 -20.12
CA PRO A 59 16.52 -11.60 -21.56
C PRO A 59 17.78 -12.43 -21.87
N LEU A 60 17.77 -13.15 -22.99
CA LEU A 60 18.92 -13.95 -23.42
C LEU A 60 19.90 -13.08 -24.24
N PRO A 61 21.23 -13.18 -23.99
CA PRO A 61 21.86 -13.95 -22.92
C PRO A 61 21.72 -13.25 -21.54
N PRO A 62 21.47 -13.98 -20.43
CA PRO A 62 21.24 -13.37 -19.11
C PRO A 62 22.46 -12.62 -18.57
N GLU A 63 23.65 -12.92 -19.08
CA GLU A 63 24.92 -12.30 -18.72
C GLU A 63 24.97 -10.82 -19.15
N ASP A 64 24.27 -10.47 -20.24
CA ASP A 64 24.23 -9.11 -20.80
C ASP A 64 23.00 -8.30 -20.31
N ALA A 65 22.17 -8.90 -19.46
CA ALA A 65 20.90 -8.29 -19.02
C ALA A 65 21.17 -7.10 -18.09
N SER A 66 20.77 -5.90 -18.52
CA SER A 66 21.08 -4.64 -17.83
C SER A 66 20.52 -4.61 -16.39
N PRO A 67 21.03 -3.73 -15.51
CA PRO A 67 20.43 -3.51 -14.19
C PRO A 67 18.94 -3.13 -14.24
N ARG A 68 18.49 -2.51 -15.34
CA ARG A 68 17.09 -2.18 -15.59
C ARG A 68 16.27 -3.46 -15.84
N ASP A 69 16.78 -4.36 -16.67
CA ASP A 69 16.14 -5.65 -16.99
C ASP A 69 16.01 -6.51 -15.74
N LEU A 70 17.07 -6.57 -14.94
CA LEU A 70 17.04 -7.26 -13.65
C LEU A 70 15.95 -6.71 -12.72
N LYS A 71 15.84 -5.39 -12.62
CA LYS A 71 14.83 -4.73 -11.79
C LYS A 71 13.42 -4.99 -12.29
N SER A 72 13.19 -4.92 -13.61
CA SER A 72 11.87 -5.22 -14.19
C SER A 72 11.50 -6.68 -14.03
N THR A 73 12.41 -7.62 -14.32
CA THR A 73 12.17 -9.06 -14.20
C THR A 73 11.89 -9.46 -12.76
N ASN A 74 12.66 -8.95 -11.79
CA ASN A 74 12.40 -9.17 -10.37
C ASN A 74 11.00 -8.67 -9.96
N ARG A 75 10.61 -7.47 -10.42
CA ARG A 75 9.29 -6.91 -10.15
C ARG A 75 8.19 -7.79 -10.73
N THR A 76 8.32 -8.19 -11.99
CA THR A 76 7.35 -9.07 -12.68
C THR A 76 7.22 -10.42 -11.98
N TYR A 77 8.35 -11.02 -11.58
CA TYR A 77 8.37 -12.28 -10.83
C TYR A 77 7.56 -12.17 -9.54
N ARG A 78 7.84 -11.16 -8.73
CA ARG A 78 7.16 -10.91 -7.45
C ARG A 78 5.68 -10.56 -7.64
N THR A 79 5.33 -9.79 -8.67
CA THR A 79 3.93 -9.46 -8.96
C THR A 79 3.15 -10.72 -9.36
N THR A 80 3.76 -11.59 -10.15
CA THR A 80 3.17 -12.87 -10.54
C THR A 80 2.94 -13.77 -9.33
N ASN A 81 3.92 -13.86 -8.43
CA ASN A 81 3.79 -14.66 -7.21
C ASN A 81 2.72 -14.12 -6.26
N LEU A 82 2.65 -12.79 -6.08
CA LEU A 82 1.58 -12.17 -5.30
C LEU A 82 0.21 -12.50 -5.88
N HIS A 83 0.06 -12.41 -7.21
CA HIS A 83 -1.20 -12.74 -7.87
C HIS A 83 -1.58 -14.22 -7.70
N LYS A 84 -0.61 -15.15 -7.83
CA LYS A 84 -0.81 -16.58 -7.54
C LYS A 84 -1.26 -16.81 -6.10
N LEU A 85 -0.63 -16.11 -5.14
CA LEU A 85 -1.00 -16.19 -3.73
C LEU A 85 -2.41 -15.65 -3.46
N GLN A 86 -2.85 -14.62 -4.17
CA GLN A 86 -4.21 -14.07 -4.05
C GLN A 86 -5.27 -15.00 -4.65
N GLN A 87 -4.95 -15.65 -5.78
CA GLN A 87 -5.86 -16.55 -6.49
C GLN A 87 -5.87 -17.98 -5.94
N GLY A 88 -4.96 -18.32 -5.04
CA GLY A 88 -4.86 -19.66 -4.47
C GLY A 88 -6.14 -20.09 -3.73
N PRO A 89 -6.47 -21.40 -3.73
CA PRO A 89 -7.64 -21.92 -3.01
C PRO A 89 -7.53 -21.70 -1.49
N ASN A 90 -6.31 -21.69 -0.96
CA ASN A 90 -6.01 -21.45 0.46
C ASN A 90 -5.61 -20.00 0.77
N ALA A 91 -5.82 -19.08 -0.16
CA ALA A 91 -5.54 -17.67 0.06
C ALA A 91 -6.47 -17.15 1.15
N GLY A 92 -5.94 -16.87 2.34
CA GLY A 92 -6.72 -16.29 3.43
C GLY A 92 -7.41 -15.00 2.99
N VAL A 93 -8.58 -14.71 3.58
CA VAL A 93 -9.41 -13.54 3.24
C VAL A 93 -8.59 -12.24 3.23
N LEU A 94 -7.62 -12.11 4.14
CA LEU A 94 -6.73 -10.95 4.22
C LEU A 94 -5.78 -10.85 3.03
N ILE A 95 -5.22 -11.96 2.52
CA ILE A 95 -4.33 -11.96 1.35
C ILE A 95 -5.11 -11.54 0.11
N LYS A 96 -6.35 -12.01 -0.03
CA LYS A 96 -7.27 -11.58 -1.11
C LYS A 96 -7.65 -10.10 -1.00
N ALA A 97 -7.69 -9.57 0.23
CA ALA A 97 -8.00 -8.17 0.50
C ALA A 97 -6.80 -7.22 0.40
N CYS A 98 -5.56 -7.74 0.40
CA CYS A 98 -4.34 -6.94 0.24
C CYS A 98 -4.24 -6.29 -1.14
N HIS A 99 -3.51 -5.17 -1.22
CA HIS A 99 -3.23 -4.49 -2.48
C HIS A 99 -2.63 -5.42 -3.53
N SER A 100 -3.14 -5.35 -4.76
CA SER A 100 -2.59 -6.06 -5.93
C SER A 100 -1.23 -5.51 -6.41
N LYS A 101 -0.78 -4.38 -5.85
CA LYS A 101 0.44 -3.68 -6.26
C LYS A 101 1.54 -3.86 -5.22
N LEU A 102 2.72 -4.27 -5.68
CA LEU A 102 3.93 -4.28 -4.87
C LEU A 102 4.34 -2.87 -4.46
N GLY A 103 4.54 -2.67 -3.16
CA GLY A 103 4.97 -1.39 -2.61
C GLY A 103 4.77 -1.29 -1.10
N VAL A 104 5.23 -0.16 -0.57
CA VAL A 104 4.84 0.32 0.76
C VAL A 104 3.39 0.77 0.69
N ASP A 105 2.67 0.53 1.78
CA ASP A 105 1.27 0.89 1.90
C ASP A 105 1.04 2.40 1.75
N GLN A 106 -0.05 2.78 1.10
CA GLN A 106 -0.37 4.16 0.80
C GLN A 106 -0.75 4.93 2.05
N ILE A 107 -1.35 4.24 3.03
CA ILE A 107 -1.77 4.80 4.32
C ILE A 107 -0.64 5.54 5.05
N PHE A 108 0.62 5.14 4.83
CA PHE A 108 1.78 5.80 5.46
C PHE A 108 2.12 7.17 4.87
N PHE A 109 1.72 7.48 3.65
CA PHE A 109 2.12 8.70 2.95
C PHE A 109 1.00 9.70 2.78
N LEU A 110 -0.24 9.32 3.08
CA LEU A 110 -1.37 10.22 2.97
C LEU A 110 -1.39 11.25 4.11
N PRO A 111 -1.73 12.52 3.80
CA PRO A 111 -1.91 13.54 4.83
C PRO A 111 -3.18 13.25 5.62
N MET A 112 -3.01 13.14 6.93
CA MET A 112 -4.04 12.86 7.93
C MET A 112 -3.40 12.99 9.31
N THR A 113 -4.24 13.20 10.33
CA THR A 113 -3.83 13.28 11.73
C THR A 113 -3.23 11.95 12.21
N SER A 114 -2.55 11.99 13.36
CA SER A 114 -2.01 10.77 13.97
C SER A 114 -3.11 9.80 14.40
N GLN A 115 -4.27 10.30 14.83
CA GLN A 115 -5.39 9.47 15.29
C GLN A 115 -6.06 8.75 14.12
N GLU A 116 -6.36 9.47 13.04
CA GLU A 116 -6.92 8.89 11.81
C GLU A 116 -6.02 7.78 11.27
N ARG A 117 -4.72 8.05 11.20
CA ARG A 117 -3.73 7.06 10.75
C ARG A 117 -3.69 5.84 11.66
N SER A 118 -3.77 6.05 12.97
CA SER A 118 -3.82 4.94 13.95
C SER A 118 -5.04 4.05 13.71
N ARG A 119 -6.24 4.63 13.63
CA ARG A 119 -7.50 3.89 13.38
C ARG A 119 -7.45 3.12 12.06
N LEU A 120 -6.98 3.77 11.00
CA LEU A 120 -6.78 3.15 9.69
C LEU A 120 -5.80 1.98 9.74
N LEU A 121 -4.65 2.14 10.40
CA LEU A 121 -3.67 1.07 10.53
C LEU A 121 -4.21 -0.09 11.38
N CYS A 122 -4.90 0.20 12.48
CA CYS A 122 -5.54 -0.82 13.32
C CYS A 122 -6.59 -1.62 12.51
N TRP A 123 -7.41 -0.94 11.71
CA TRP A 123 -8.32 -1.61 10.79
C TRP A 123 -7.58 -2.37 9.69
N TRP A 124 -6.53 -1.82 9.10
CA TRP A 124 -5.81 -2.49 8.03
C TRP A 124 -5.10 -3.76 8.51
N MET A 125 -4.57 -3.73 9.74
CA MET A 125 -3.72 -4.78 10.29
C MET A 125 -4.45 -5.97 10.92
N GLY A 126 -5.78 -5.94 11.03
CA GLY A 126 -6.48 -6.98 11.78
C GLY A 126 -6.66 -6.66 13.27
N TRP A 127 -6.17 -5.52 13.74
CA TRP A 127 -6.12 -5.20 15.18
C TRP A 127 -7.41 -4.57 15.71
N LEU A 128 -8.29 -4.11 14.82
CA LEU A 128 -9.65 -3.68 15.14
C LEU A 128 -10.68 -4.64 14.50
N PRO A 129 -11.66 -5.20 15.24
CA PRO A 129 -11.75 -5.18 16.70
C PRO A 129 -10.61 -5.99 17.32
N GLY A 130 -10.09 -5.52 18.46
CA GLY A 130 -9.00 -6.18 19.17
C GLY A 130 -9.48 -7.46 19.85
N LYS A 131 -9.65 -7.43 21.16
CA LYS A 131 -10.29 -8.54 21.88
C LYS A 131 -11.80 -8.47 21.66
N PRO A 132 -12.48 -9.57 21.28
CA PRO A 132 -13.93 -9.56 21.13
C PRO A 132 -14.62 -9.21 22.45
N ILE A 133 -15.27 -8.05 22.48
CA ILE A 133 -16.11 -7.58 23.59
C ILE A 133 -17.59 -7.63 23.17
N GLN A 134 -18.51 -7.43 24.09
CA GLN A 134 -19.91 -7.28 23.74
C GLN A 134 -20.10 -5.96 22.97
N CYS A 135 -20.79 -6.02 21.84
CA CYS A 135 -21.04 -4.85 21.01
C CYS A 135 -21.96 -3.87 21.74
N THR A 136 -21.50 -2.66 22.00
CA THR A 136 -22.28 -1.63 22.70
C THR A 136 -23.46 -1.11 21.89
N ASN A 137 -23.41 -1.23 20.55
CA ASN A 137 -24.48 -0.78 19.66
C ASN A 137 -25.71 -1.70 19.67
N CYS A 138 -25.52 -3.02 19.52
CA CYS A 138 -26.64 -3.99 19.48
C CYS A 138 -26.82 -4.83 20.75
N ASN A 139 -25.84 -4.81 21.66
CA ASN A 139 -25.79 -5.57 22.92
C ASN A 139 -25.98 -7.10 22.80
N SER A 140 -26.07 -7.66 21.60
CA SER A 140 -26.41 -9.07 21.39
C SER A 140 -25.26 -9.92 20.85
N HIS A 141 -24.31 -9.31 20.15
CA HIS A 141 -23.19 -10.01 19.51
C HIS A 141 -21.83 -9.54 20.05
N ARG A 142 -20.81 -10.36 19.84
CA ARG A 142 -19.41 -9.96 20.11
C ARG A 142 -18.83 -9.19 18.94
N THR A 143 -17.96 -8.22 19.24
CA THR A 143 -17.27 -7.41 18.23
C THR A 143 -16.38 -8.31 17.37
N SER A 144 -16.77 -8.43 16.11
CA SER A 144 -15.98 -9.04 15.03
C SER A 144 -16.06 -8.09 13.83
N ARG A 145 -15.09 -8.15 12.90
CA ARG A 145 -15.12 -7.25 11.72
C ARG A 145 -16.41 -7.34 10.95
N HIS A 146 -16.85 -8.56 10.68
CA HIS A 146 -18.07 -8.83 9.94
C HIS A 146 -19.28 -8.27 10.66
N HIS A 147 -19.44 -8.60 11.95
CA HIS A 147 -20.52 -8.07 12.77
C HIS A 147 -20.52 -6.55 12.80
N LEU A 148 -19.37 -5.91 12.99
CA LEU A 148 -19.28 -4.45 13.10
C LEU A 148 -19.62 -3.75 11.77
N ILE A 149 -19.24 -4.33 10.63
CA ILE A 149 -19.61 -3.83 9.30
C ILE A 149 -21.13 -3.83 9.13
N GLU A 150 -21.80 -4.92 9.54
CA GLU A 150 -23.25 -5.06 9.43
C GLU A 150 -24.00 -4.23 10.48
N CYS A 151 -23.53 -4.26 11.73
CA CYS A 151 -24.19 -3.62 12.87
C CYS A 151 -24.19 -2.09 12.78
N LEU A 152 -23.14 -1.50 12.21
CA LEU A 152 -23.05 -0.07 11.97
C LEU A 152 -23.50 0.34 10.56
N ASP A 153 -23.92 -0.63 9.74
CA ASP A 153 -24.33 -0.41 8.35
C ASP A 153 -23.27 0.37 7.53
N ILE A 154 -22.01 -0.05 7.66
CA ILE A 154 -20.85 0.67 7.12
C ILE A 154 -20.94 0.81 5.58
N ALA A 155 -21.54 -0.17 4.90
CA ALA A 155 -21.72 -0.08 3.44
C ALA A 155 -22.63 1.10 3.06
N TYR A 156 -23.77 1.23 3.75
CA TYR A 156 -24.69 2.35 3.56
C TYR A 156 -24.04 3.69 3.92
N GLN A 157 -23.33 3.77 5.05
CA GLN A 157 -22.62 5.00 5.45
C GLN A 157 -21.61 5.49 4.39
N LEU A 158 -21.02 4.56 3.62
CA LEU A 158 -20.01 4.87 2.61
C LEU A 158 -20.59 5.04 1.20
N ASP A 159 -21.91 4.99 1.03
CA ASP A 159 -22.60 4.95 -0.28
C ASP A 159 -22.11 3.80 -1.18
N LEU A 160 -21.79 2.64 -0.58
CA LEU A 160 -21.32 1.46 -1.30
C LEU A 160 -22.36 0.34 -1.28
N PRO A 161 -22.39 -0.53 -2.32
CA PRO A 161 -23.20 -1.74 -2.27
C PRO A 161 -22.88 -2.63 -1.06
N PRO A 162 -23.87 -3.24 -0.39
CA PRO A 162 -23.64 -4.09 0.79
C PRO A 162 -22.82 -5.34 0.47
N ASP A 163 -22.96 -5.89 -0.73
CA ASP A 163 -22.26 -7.11 -1.18
C ASP A 163 -20.84 -6.84 -1.71
N ILE A 164 -20.27 -5.67 -1.42
CA ILE A 164 -18.98 -5.28 -1.98
C ILE A 164 -17.83 -6.08 -1.37
N LEU A 165 -17.08 -6.77 -2.24
CA LEU A 165 -15.94 -7.59 -1.83
C LEU A 165 -14.64 -6.77 -1.77
N PRO A 166 -13.74 -7.08 -0.82
CA PRO A 166 -13.91 -8.07 0.26
C PRO A 166 -14.73 -7.56 1.45
N ASN A 167 -14.78 -6.24 1.65
CA ASN A 167 -15.69 -5.51 2.54
C ASN A 167 -15.62 -4.00 2.17
N PRO A 168 -16.60 -3.17 2.56
CA PRO A 168 -16.66 -1.78 2.10
C PRO A 168 -15.43 -0.93 2.47
N ILE A 169 -14.90 -1.08 3.69
CA ILE A 169 -13.71 -0.32 4.11
C ILE A 169 -12.49 -0.73 3.29
N ASN A 170 -12.20 -2.04 3.20
CA ASN A 170 -11.04 -2.53 2.45
C ASN A 170 -11.17 -2.24 0.95
N HIS A 171 -12.39 -2.16 0.42
CA HIS A 171 -12.64 -1.72 -0.95
C HIS A 171 -12.15 -0.28 -1.18
N LEU A 172 -12.49 0.65 -0.28
CA LEU A 172 -12.01 2.03 -0.35
C LEU A 172 -10.50 2.13 -0.16
N LEU A 173 -9.94 1.42 0.84
CA LEU A 173 -8.51 1.43 1.10
C LEU A 173 -7.71 0.92 -0.10
N ASN A 174 -8.22 -0.06 -0.84
CA ASN A 174 -7.59 -0.53 -2.07
C ASN A 174 -7.62 0.48 -3.24
N LYS A 175 -8.45 1.53 -3.15
CA LYS A 175 -8.53 2.62 -4.14
C LYS A 175 -7.72 3.85 -3.75
N LEU A 176 -6.97 3.81 -2.65
CA LEU A 176 -6.12 4.92 -2.25
C LEU A 176 -5.13 5.29 -3.37
N PRO A 177 -4.84 6.59 -3.57
CA PRO A 177 -3.90 7.04 -4.58
C PRO A 177 -2.50 7.32 -4.00
N HIS A 178 -1.44 6.92 -4.72
CA HIS A 178 -0.05 7.14 -4.29
C HIS A 178 0.41 8.59 -4.50
N LYS A 179 -0.31 9.31 -5.36
CA LYS A 179 -0.09 10.71 -5.76
C LYS A 179 -1.46 11.33 -6.00
N PRO A 180 -1.63 12.65 -5.87
CA PRO A 180 -2.91 13.29 -6.14
C PRO A 180 -3.46 12.84 -7.51
N PRO A 181 -4.68 12.26 -7.55
CA PRO A 181 -5.24 11.78 -8.80
C PRO A 181 -5.54 12.96 -9.72
N SER A 182 -5.35 12.80 -11.03
CA SER A 182 -5.68 13.83 -12.02
C SER A 182 -7.11 13.71 -12.54
N ASN A 183 -7.78 12.58 -12.31
CA ASN A 183 -9.15 12.33 -12.79
C ASN A 183 -10.16 13.03 -11.85
N PRO A 184 -10.97 13.99 -12.34
CA PRO A 184 -11.96 14.69 -11.54
C PRO A 184 -12.98 13.76 -10.86
N GLN A 185 -13.40 12.69 -11.51
CA GLN A 185 -14.37 11.74 -10.94
C GLN A 185 -13.78 10.99 -9.75
N THR A 186 -12.49 10.62 -9.83
CA THR A 186 -11.79 9.95 -8.72
C THR A 186 -11.56 10.92 -7.56
N ILE A 187 -11.23 12.18 -7.86
CA ILE A 187 -11.11 13.23 -6.85
C ILE A 187 -12.45 13.39 -6.11
N LEU A 188 -13.54 13.63 -6.83
CA LEU A 188 -14.87 13.82 -6.24
C LEU A 188 -15.31 12.62 -5.40
N PHE A 189 -15.12 11.40 -5.92
CA PHE A 189 -15.43 10.18 -5.19
C PHE A 189 -14.66 10.11 -3.86
N LEU A 190 -13.35 10.37 -3.88
CA LEU A 190 -12.52 10.33 -2.68
C LEU A 190 -12.86 11.47 -1.70
N GLN A 191 -13.16 12.67 -2.20
CA GLN A 191 -13.59 13.80 -1.37
C GLN A 191 -14.90 13.50 -0.63
N GLN A 192 -15.83 12.80 -1.27
CA GLN A 192 -17.12 12.44 -0.67
C GLN A 192 -17.02 11.25 0.28
N THR A 193 -16.24 10.23 -0.08
CA THR A 193 -16.17 8.97 0.68
C THR A 193 -15.17 9.00 1.82
N TRP A 194 -14.10 9.80 1.73
CA TRP A 194 -13.03 9.81 2.72
C TRP A 194 -13.46 10.33 4.10
N PRO A 195 -14.17 11.46 4.23
CA PRO A 195 -14.66 11.92 5.53
C PRO A 195 -15.62 10.90 6.17
N LYS A 196 -16.50 10.30 5.36
CA LYS A 196 -17.42 9.24 5.80
C LYS A 196 -16.67 8.02 6.32
N LEU A 197 -15.57 7.65 5.67
CA LEU A 197 -14.69 6.57 6.13
C LEU A 197 -14.04 6.91 7.47
N MET A 198 -13.59 8.15 7.69
CA MET A 198 -12.99 8.54 8.96
C MET A 198 -14.01 8.49 10.09
N VAL A 199 -15.22 8.98 9.86
CA VAL A 199 -16.35 8.90 10.81
C VAL A 199 -16.69 7.45 11.12
N ALA A 200 -16.83 6.60 10.10
CA ALA A 200 -17.13 5.18 10.27
C ALA A 200 -16.05 4.46 11.10
N LEU A 201 -14.77 4.74 10.85
CA LEU A 201 -13.65 4.18 11.62
C LEU A 201 -13.62 4.68 13.07
N GLU A 202 -14.00 5.94 13.32
CA GLU A 202 -14.14 6.45 14.68
C GLU A 202 -15.29 5.76 15.43
N GLN A 203 -16.45 5.60 14.80
CA GLN A 203 -17.58 4.87 15.39
C GLN A 203 -17.19 3.42 15.72
N LEU A 204 -16.49 2.75 14.80
CA LEU A 204 -15.96 1.41 15.02
C LEU A 204 -15.04 1.36 16.23
N ASP A 205 -14.14 2.32 16.35
CA ASP A 205 -13.20 2.41 17.47
C ASP A 205 -13.93 2.62 18.80
N LYS A 206 -14.90 3.53 18.85
CA LYS A 206 -15.77 3.78 20.02
C LYS A 206 -16.55 2.54 20.47
N VAL A 207 -17.08 1.75 19.54
CA VAL A 207 -17.77 0.49 19.86
C VAL A 207 -16.80 -0.56 20.40
N CYS A 208 -15.56 -0.58 19.94
CA CYS A 208 -14.54 -1.54 20.37
C CYS A 208 -13.84 -1.14 21.68
N HIS A 209 -13.75 0.15 21.95
CA HIS A 209 -13.05 0.75 23.08
C HIS A 209 -13.96 1.80 23.72
N PRO A 210 -15.04 1.40 24.40
CA PRO A 210 -15.92 2.35 25.06
C PRO A 210 -15.15 3.05 26.19
N ASP A 211 -14.84 4.33 26.01
CA ASP A 211 -14.32 5.16 27.09
C ASP A 211 -15.51 5.67 27.93
N PRO A 212 -15.53 5.46 29.25
CA PRO A 212 -16.60 6.00 30.11
C PRO A 212 -16.62 7.54 30.19
N ASN A 213 -15.60 8.25 29.69
CA ASN A 213 -15.51 9.72 29.70
C ASN A 213 -15.68 10.36 28.31
N ASP A 214 -16.23 9.62 27.33
CA ASP A 214 -16.29 10.04 25.92
C ASP A 214 -17.45 11.03 25.65
N ASP A 215 -17.42 12.19 26.31
CA ASP A 215 -18.25 13.38 25.98
C ASP A 215 -17.55 14.27 24.94
N ILE A 216 -16.57 13.75 24.20
CA ILE A 216 -15.83 14.52 23.19
C ILE A 216 -16.71 14.66 21.94
N PRO A 217 -17.08 15.89 21.54
CA PRO A 217 -17.82 16.11 20.30
C PRO A 217 -17.08 15.49 19.12
N ALA A 218 -17.81 14.90 18.17
CA ALA A 218 -17.22 14.42 16.93
C ALA A 218 -16.41 15.56 16.28
N ASP A 219 -15.15 15.28 15.95
CA ASP A 219 -14.28 16.26 15.33
C ASP A 219 -14.86 16.65 13.95
N PRO A 220 -15.28 17.92 13.75
CA PRO A 220 -15.91 18.34 12.49
C PRO A 220 -14.92 18.32 11.31
N GLU A 221 -13.62 18.19 11.56
CA GLU A 221 -12.57 18.24 10.54
C GLU A 221 -12.01 16.85 10.16
N LEU A 222 -12.68 15.76 10.56
CA LEU A 222 -12.26 14.40 10.21
C LEU A 222 -12.12 14.20 8.69
N GLY A 223 -10.92 13.84 8.27
CA GLY A 223 -10.54 13.59 6.88
C GLY A 223 -10.16 14.85 6.10
N GLN A 224 -10.24 16.04 6.68
CA GLN A 224 -10.06 17.30 5.95
C GLN A 224 -8.66 17.45 5.35
N GLN A 225 -7.60 17.05 6.06
CA GLN A 225 -6.23 17.12 5.55
C GLN A 225 -6.02 16.34 4.24
N PHE A 226 -6.71 15.21 4.10
CA PHE A 226 -6.65 14.42 2.87
C PHE A 226 -7.46 15.08 1.75
N VAL A 227 -8.65 15.62 2.07
CA VAL A 227 -9.51 16.35 1.13
C VAL A 227 -8.79 17.59 0.57
N ASP A 228 -8.11 18.34 1.43
CA ASP A 228 -7.32 19.51 1.04
C ASP A 228 -6.17 19.09 0.11
N TRP A 229 -5.51 17.98 0.40
CA TRP A 229 -4.44 17.45 -0.46
C TRP A 229 -4.90 16.97 -1.83
N LEU A 230 -6.15 16.51 -1.96
CA LEU A 230 -6.74 16.14 -3.26
C LEU A 230 -7.00 17.37 -4.14
N THR A 231 -7.14 18.55 -3.55
CA THR A 231 -7.50 19.79 -4.24
C THR A 231 -6.29 20.70 -4.21
N PRO A 232 -5.42 20.71 -5.24
CA PRO A 232 -4.31 21.65 -5.25
C PRO A 232 -4.88 23.07 -5.14
N PRO A 233 -4.24 23.95 -4.34
CA PRO A 233 -4.67 25.34 -4.27
C PRO A 233 -4.68 25.91 -5.70
N PRO A 234 -5.65 26.80 -6.02
CA PRO A 234 -5.67 27.43 -7.34
C PRO A 234 -4.30 28.06 -7.61
N PRO A 235 -3.80 27.98 -8.86
CA PRO A 235 -2.57 28.67 -9.21
C PRO A 235 -2.72 30.12 -8.76
N PHE A 236 -1.78 30.59 -7.94
CA PHE A 236 -1.74 31.98 -7.48
C PHE A 236 -1.99 32.87 -8.70
N LEU A 237 -3.18 33.48 -8.76
CA LEU A 237 -3.39 34.60 -9.66
C LEU A 237 -2.39 35.64 -9.19
N PRO A 238 -1.44 36.10 -10.02
CA PRO A 238 -0.59 37.21 -9.64
C PRO A 238 -1.54 38.35 -9.24
N SER A 239 -1.43 38.74 -7.97
CA SER A 239 -2.15 39.89 -7.43
C SER A 239 -1.96 41.04 -8.40
N HIS A 240 -3.08 41.51 -8.96
CA HIS A 240 -3.12 42.73 -9.75
C HIS A 240 -2.27 43.80 -9.07
N ASP A 241 -1.31 44.33 -9.84
CA ASP A 241 -0.54 45.53 -9.52
C ASP A 241 -1.42 46.54 -8.80
N LEU A 242 -1.15 46.72 -7.51
CA LEU A 242 -1.51 47.94 -6.81
C LEU A 242 -0.22 48.73 -6.64
N SER A 243 -0.25 49.95 -7.18
CA SER A 243 0.67 51.07 -6.91
C SER A 243 1.87 51.24 -7.86
N LEU A 244 1.61 51.48 -9.14
CA LEU A 244 2.30 52.53 -9.90
C LEU A 244 1.71 53.87 -9.40
N ASP A 245 2.33 54.47 -8.38
CA ASP A 245 2.23 55.91 -8.01
C ASP A 245 2.83 56.16 -6.61
N TYR A 246 4.12 55.88 -6.39
CA TYR A 246 4.84 56.52 -5.25
C TYR A 246 6.37 56.47 -5.29
N ILE A 247 7.04 56.68 -6.43
CA ILE A 247 8.47 57.07 -6.40
C ILE A 247 8.76 58.12 -7.49
N LEU A 248 8.27 59.33 -7.26
CA LEU A 248 8.91 60.56 -7.73
C LEU A 248 8.73 61.61 -6.64
N HIS A 249 9.60 61.55 -5.62
CA HIS A 249 10.08 62.69 -4.82
C HIS A 249 10.98 62.16 -3.70
N LEU A 250 12.27 62.00 -4.01
CA LEU A 250 13.46 62.43 -3.24
C LEU A 250 14.73 61.87 -3.90
#